data_AF-A0AAD0PVP7-F1
#
_entry.id   AF-A0AAD0PVP7-F1
#
_cell.length_a   1.000
_cell.length_b   1.000
_cell.length_c   1.000
_cell.angle_alpha   90.00
_cell.angle_beta   90.00
_cell.angle_gamma   90.00
#
_symmetry.space_group_name_H-M   'P 1'
#
loop_
_entity.id
_entity.type
_entity.pdbx_description
1 polymer ?
#
loop_
_entity_poly.entity_id
_entity_poly.type
_entity_poly.pdbx_seq_one_letter_code
_entity_poly.pdbx_strand_id
1 'polypeptide(L)'
;MIDQQILDLYRQTYASYKGPIDRDLFAAAAQKIEVCLMSFIGQYDPVVDLLNEVSQDSKAQGVEIFFGYPVKSIDERNEQKKLVAFMLATTMSAPTQNLPRIFSAYMLFINDMKYQLKGTFEAYGKNKIGDMRSLIRLANPDHLKRMMQISCVSNAGALIDAIANDDMEAYNRAWAVYTHADEWKEKFGMLALFPIEPDTAVHKALIVTDQDKKDLFLARIFALRHDVENTFCNGINYSRNPDPSRSTLFPNYENAWPICAPNHEQPFYMQPGFALGVQQDTTRCIQGFFAPKRVLEIRAHDGWDHIDRITQAFLDAGVSAQHLLTYGLCRENQGAPLVSMQHAIGRLGMCNKEDLRFYRAAFQALFRDFDTKTLLGYCATDESRRALYEVTRDKDVLRLAGDRARDGALASDLGL
;
A
#
# COMPACT_ATOMS: atom_id res chain seq x y z
N MET A 1 7.15 -40.26 16.99
CA MET A 1 8.35 -40.06 16.15
C MET A 1 8.14 -38.89 15.21
N ILE A 2 8.95 -37.83 15.37
CA ILE A 2 9.04 -36.69 14.47
C ILE A 2 9.59 -37.16 13.12
N ASP A 3 8.84 -36.89 12.05
CA ASP A 3 9.19 -37.34 10.71
C ASP A 3 10.43 -36.60 10.14
N GLN A 4 11.26 -37.32 9.39
CA GLN A 4 12.50 -36.78 8.82
C GLN A 4 12.26 -35.55 7.93
N GLN A 5 11.16 -35.49 7.18
CA GLN A 5 10.85 -34.33 6.33
C GLN A 5 10.56 -33.06 7.14
N ILE A 6 10.04 -33.20 8.37
CA ILE A 6 9.85 -32.06 9.29
C ILE A 6 11.22 -31.52 9.70
N LEU A 7 12.15 -32.41 10.05
CA LEU A 7 13.51 -32.04 10.45
C LEU A 7 14.30 -31.45 9.28
N ASP A 8 14.15 -31.99 8.08
CA ASP A 8 14.81 -31.47 6.88
C ASP A 8 14.30 -30.06 6.55
N LEU A 9 12.99 -29.80 6.64
CA LEU A 9 12.44 -28.46 6.46
C LEU A 9 12.87 -27.51 7.58
N TYR A 10 12.91 -27.97 8.84
CA TYR A 10 13.41 -27.18 9.97
C TYR A 10 14.86 -26.73 9.74
N ARG A 11 15.72 -27.68 9.37
CA ARG A 11 17.13 -27.41 9.03
C ARG A 11 17.22 -26.46 7.85
N GLN A 12 16.46 -26.65 6.78
CA GLN A 12 16.42 -25.69 5.68
C GLN A 12 16.05 -24.31 6.20
N THR A 13 14.95 -24.16 6.95
CA THR A 13 14.43 -22.87 7.43
C THR A 13 15.40 -22.10 8.34
N TYR A 14 16.14 -22.79 9.20
CA TYR A 14 17.07 -22.15 10.13
C TYR A 14 18.52 -22.10 9.61
N ALA A 15 18.90 -22.95 8.65
CA ALA A 15 20.13 -22.78 7.88
C ALA A 15 19.97 -21.71 6.78
N SER A 16 18.74 -21.48 6.29
CA SER A 16 18.36 -20.61 5.16
C SER A 16 18.32 -19.12 5.47
N TYR A 17 18.92 -18.64 6.55
CA TYR A 17 19.40 -17.25 6.52
C TYR A 17 20.41 -17.02 5.37
N LYS A 18 20.78 -18.07 4.59
CA LYS A 18 21.67 -18.01 3.41
C LYS A 18 21.19 -18.73 2.12
N GLY A 19 19.99 -19.33 2.02
CA GLY A 19 19.59 -20.12 0.81
C GLY A 19 18.07 -20.28 0.58
N PRO A 20 17.63 -20.81 -0.58
CA PRO A 20 16.21 -21.00 -0.90
C PRO A 20 15.59 -22.21 -0.16
N ILE A 21 14.30 -22.12 0.17
CA ILE A 21 13.52 -23.23 0.77
C ILE A 21 12.81 -24.02 -0.34
N ASP A 22 12.91 -25.35 -0.28
CA ASP A 22 12.23 -26.26 -1.21
C ASP A 22 10.71 -26.28 -0.96
N ARG A 23 9.91 -25.95 -1.98
CA ARG A 23 8.45 -25.85 -1.91
C ARG A 23 7.76 -27.22 -1.82
N ASP A 24 8.32 -28.24 -2.45
CA ASP A 24 7.77 -29.60 -2.42
C ASP A 24 8.02 -30.21 -1.04
N LEU A 25 9.22 -29.98 -0.49
CA LEU A 25 9.52 -30.34 0.90
C LEU A 25 8.60 -29.59 1.88
N PHE A 26 8.36 -28.29 1.68
CA PHE A 26 7.43 -27.52 2.49
C PHE A 26 6.03 -28.14 2.49
N ALA A 27 5.48 -28.46 1.31
CA ALA A 27 4.15 -29.04 1.19
C ALA A 27 4.05 -30.41 1.87
N ALA A 28 5.06 -31.28 1.69
CA ALA A 28 5.10 -32.60 2.30
C ALA A 28 5.23 -32.52 3.83
N ALA A 29 6.14 -31.68 4.33
CA ALA A 29 6.37 -31.51 5.76
C ALA A 29 5.16 -30.85 6.45
N ALA A 30 4.50 -29.88 5.82
CA ALA A 30 3.31 -29.22 6.39
C ALA A 30 2.20 -30.22 6.74
N GLN A 31 1.92 -31.19 5.86
CA GLN A 31 0.93 -32.25 6.12
C GLN A 31 1.32 -33.11 7.33
N LYS A 32 2.60 -33.47 7.42
CA LYS A 32 3.10 -34.29 8.54
C LYS A 32 3.13 -33.53 9.86
N ILE A 33 3.45 -32.24 9.80
CA ILE A 33 3.39 -31.33 10.95
C ILE A 33 1.97 -31.24 11.49
N GLU A 34 0.98 -31.07 10.61
CA GLU A 34 -0.43 -31.04 11.01
C GLU A 34 -0.82 -32.33 11.73
N VAL A 35 -0.54 -33.50 11.13
CA VAL A 35 -0.82 -34.81 11.75
C VAL A 35 -0.15 -34.93 13.12
N CYS A 36 1.10 -34.51 13.23
CA CYS A 36 1.83 -34.54 14.49
C CYS A 36 1.20 -33.62 15.54
N LEU A 37 0.91 -32.35 15.24
CA LEU A 37 0.27 -31.45 16.21
C LEU A 37 -1.11 -31.96 16.63
N MET A 38 -1.88 -32.49 15.68
CA MET A 38 -3.21 -33.03 15.95
C MET A 38 -3.20 -34.25 16.88
N SER A 39 -2.14 -35.06 16.90
CA SER A 39 -2.10 -36.27 17.76
C SER A 39 -2.00 -35.97 19.25
N PHE A 40 -1.61 -34.75 19.62
CA PHE A 40 -1.53 -34.31 21.02
C PHE A 40 -2.77 -33.50 21.43
N ILE A 41 -3.61 -33.07 20.49
CA ILE A 41 -4.85 -32.35 20.83
C ILE A 41 -5.81 -33.27 21.60
N GLY A 42 -6.21 -32.82 22.79
CA GLY A 42 -7.06 -33.57 23.72
C GLY A 42 -6.29 -34.14 24.92
N GLN A 43 -4.97 -34.05 24.92
CA GLN A 43 -4.16 -34.28 26.11
C GLN A 43 -4.27 -33.12 27.11
N TYR A 44 -3.84 -33.35 28.34
CA TYR A 44 -3.93 -32.37 29.42
C TYR A 44 -3.10 -31.11 29.13
N ASP A 45 -1.88 -31.30 28.63
CA ASP A 45 -1.03 -30.22 28.14
C ASP A 45 -0.34 -30.65 26.83
N PRO A 46 -0.96 -30.32 25.66
CA PRO A 46 -0.47 -30.78 24.36
C PRO A 46 0.93 -30.24 24.01
N VAL A 47 1.37 -29.17 24.67
CA VAL A 47 2.70 -28.57 24.47
C VAL A 47 3.74 -29.37 25.23
N VAL A 48 3.48 -29.66 26.51
CA VAL A 48 4.40 -30.42 27.35
C VAL A 48 4.60 -31.83 26.80
N ASP A 49 3.52 -32.48 26.39
CA ASP A 49 3.58 -33.84 25.87
C ASP A 49 4.32 -33.90 24.51
N LEU A 50 4.09 -32.92 23.62
CA LEU A 50 4.86 -32.81 22.37
C LEU A 50 6.34 -32.53 22.64
N LEU A 51 6.67 -31.65 23.59
CA LEU A 51 8.07 -31.39 23.96
C LEU A 51 8.76 -32.62 24.53
N ASN A 52 8.04 -33.45 25.30
CA ASN A 52 8.55 -34.71 25.81
C ASN A 52 8.86 -35.69 24.66
N GLU A 53 7.98 -35.80 23.68
CA GLU A 53 8.20 -36.62 22.48
C GLU A 53 9.44 -36.15 21.71
N VAL A 54 9.55 -34.85 21.42
CA VAL A 54 10.73 -34.28 20.73
C VAL A 54 12.02 -34.54 21.53
N SER A 55 11.95 -34.46 22.86
CA SER A 55 13.08 -34.74 23.75
C SER A 55 13.50 -36.22 23.71
N GLN A 56 12.55 -37.15 23.62
CA GLN A 56 12.84 -38.57 23.47
C GLN A 56 13.46 -38.88 22.10
N ASP A 57 12.88 -38.37 21.02
CA ASP A 57 13.37 -38.60 19.66
C ASP A 57 14.78 -38.01 19.44
N SER A 58 15.02 -36.78 19.93
CA SER A 58 16.34 -36.15 19.82
C SER A 58 17.43 -36.90 20.57
N LYS A 59 17.11 -37.52 21.72
CA LYS A 59 18.04 -38.40 22.44
C LYS A 59 18.28 -39.71 21.72
N ALA A 60 17.23 -40.30 21.15
CA ALA A 60 17.32 -41.58 20.44
C ALA A 60 18.18 -41.47 19.16
N GLN A 61 18.09 -40.35 18.44
CA GLN A 61 18.85 -40.12 17.21
C GLN A 61 20.24 -39.48 17.45
N GLY A 62 20.48 -38.96 18.65
CA GLY A 62 21.60 -38.08 18.95
C GLY A 62 21.26 -36.63 18.60
N VAL A 63 21.36 -35.74 19.59
CA VAL A 63 20.85 -34.35 19.52
C VAL A 63 21.42 -33.58 18.32
N GLU A 64 22.72 -33.70 18.08
CA GLU A 64 23.38 -32.98 16.97
C GLU A 64 22.92 -33.49 15.60
N ILE A 65 22.68 -34.81 15.48
CA ILE A 65 22.16 -35.42 14.26
C ILE A 65 20.71 -34.98 14.05
N PHE A 66 19.91 -34.97 15.12
CA PHE A 66 18.50 -34.58 15.09
C PHE A 66 18.33 -33.14 14.59
N PHE A 67 19.07 -32.19 15.16
CA PHE A 67 18.99 -30.78 14.74
C PHE A 67 19.87 -30.44 13.53
N GLY A 68 20.83 -31.29 13.16
CA GLY A 68 21.73 -31.10 12.04
C GLY A 68 22.93 -30.18 12.32
N TYR A 69 23.21 -29.87 13.59
CA TYR A 69 24.34 -29.04 14.02
C TYR A 69 24.65 -29.26 15.52
N PRO A 70 25.85 -28.87 16.00
CA PRO A 70 26.21 -29.02 17.41
C PRO A 70 25.32 -28.17 18.33
N VAL A 71 24.66 -28.80 19.30
CA VAL A 71 23.81 -28.14 20.30
C VAL A 71 24.40 -28.38 21.69
N LYS A 72 24.62 -27.30 22.46
CA LYS A 72 25.07 -27.44 23.85
C LYS A 72 23.91 -27.99 24.70
N SER A 73 24.21 -28.83 25.68
CA SER A 73 23.20 -29.44 26.57
C SER A 73 22.26 -28.43 27.25
N ILE A 74 22.76 -27.22 27.55
CA ILE A 74 21.96 -26.14 28.15
C ILE A 74 20.97 -25.50 27.15
N ASP A 75 21.21 -25.64 25.84
CA ASP A 75 20.43 -25.05 24.76
C ASP A 75 19.43 -26.04 24.14
N GLU A 76 19.53 -27.34 24.43
CA GLU A 76 18.67 -28.40 23.86
C GLU A 76 17.19 -28.09 24.04
N ARG A 77 16.78 -27.71 25.26
CA ARG A 77 15.38 -27.38 25.56
C ARG A 77 14.89 -26.17 24.75
N ASN A 78 15.77 -25.23 24.44
CA ASN A 78 15.42 -24.07 23.61
C ASN A 78 15.24 -24.49 22.15
N GLU A 79 16.07 -25.40 21.64
CA GLU A 79 15.90 -25.94 20.29
C GLU A 79 14.64 -26.78 20.12
N GLN A 80 14.30 -27.59 21.13
CA GLN A 80 13.02 -28.32 21.15
C GLN A 80 11.82 -27.36 21.06
N LYS A 81 11.85 -26.27 21.84
CA LYS A 81 10.80 -25.23 21.78
C LYS A 81 10.78 -24.50 20.43
N LYS A 82 11.94 -24.23 19.83
CA LYS A 82 12.03 -23.63 18.48
C LYS A 82 11.43 -24.54 17.42
N LEU A 83 11.68 -25.85 17.49
CA LEU A 83 11.06 -26.82 16.58
C LEU A 83 9.52 -26.81 16.69
N VAL A 84 8.96 -26.81 17.91
CA VAL A 84 7.51 -26.70 18.10
C VAL A 84 6.97 -25.36 17.58
N ALA A 85 7.66 -24.25 17.84
CA ALA A 85 7.29 -22.93 17.31
C ALA A 85 7.29 -22.90 15.77
N PHE A 86 8.29 -23.53 15.15
CA PHE A 86 8.39 -23.71 13.70
C PHE A 86 7.23 -24.54 13.14
N MET A 87 6.85 -25.63 13.81
CA MET A 87 5.71 -26.46 13.41
C MET A 87 4.40 -25.66 13.42
N LEU A 88 4.20 -24.83 14.45
CA LEU A 88 3.04 -23.95 14.55
C LEU A 88 3.04 -22.85 13.47
N ALA A 89 4.18 -22.21 13.23
CA ALA A 89 4.32 -21.24 12.15
C ALA A 89 4.10 -21.86 10.76
N THR A 90 4.53 -23.11 10.56
CA THR A 90 4.28 -23.87 9.33
C THR A 90 2.81 -24.19 9.14
N THR A 91 2.11 -24.59 10.21
CA THR A 91 0.65 -24.81 10.16
C THR A 91 -0.11 -23.52 9.84
N MET A 92 0.34 -22.37 10.35
CA MET A 92 -0.23 -21.07 9.98
C MET A 92 0.09 -20.68 8.53
N SER A 93 1.20 -21.15 7.98
CA SER A 93 1.62 -20.88 6.60
C SER A 93 1.02 -21.83 5.58
N ALA A 94 0.65 -23.05 5.98
CA ALA A 94 -0.09 -24.02 5.17
C ALA A 94 -1.39 -24.40 5.90
N PRO A 95 -2.33 -23.44 6.03
CA PRO A 95 -3.51 -23.62 6.86
C PRO A 95 -4.48 -24.64 6.26
N THR A 96 -5.03 -25.48 7.14
CA THR A 96 -6.05 -26.48 6.81
C THR A 96 -7.29 -26.28 7.69
N GLN A 97 -8.31 -27.12 7.52
CA GLN A 97 -9.51 -27.10 8.35
C GLN A 97 -9.23 -27.34 9.85
N ASN A 98 -8.07 -27.90 10.20
CA ASN A 98 -7.69 -28.10 11.60
C ASN A 98 -7.02 -26.88 12.24
N LEU A 99 -6.70 -25.82 11.49
CA LEU A 99 -6.04 -24.62 12.00
C LEU A 99 -6.71 -24.06 13.27
N PRO A 100 -8.06 -23.90 13.35
CA PRO A 100 -8.69 -23.40 14.57
C PRO A 100 -8.42 -24.26 15.80
N ARG A 101 -8.42 -25.59 15.65
CA ARG A 101 -8.21 -26.54 16.74
C ARG A 101 -6.77 -26.49 17.22
N ILE A 102 -5.82 -26.55 16.28
CA ILE A 102 -4.38 -26.47 16.58
C ILE A 102 -4.08 -25.13 17.27
N PHE A 103 -4.49 -24.01 16.69
CA PHE A 103 -4.16 -22.71 17.27
C PHE A 103 -4.73 -22.53 18.67
N SER A 104 -5.96 -22.98 18.91
CA SER A 104 -6.60 -22.88 20.23
C SER A 104 -5.87 -23.75 21.27
N ALA A 105 -5.49 -24.98 20.92
CA ALA A 105 -4.79 -25.90 21.82
C ALA A 105 -3.38 -25.39 22.20
N TYR A 106 -2.70 -24.69 21.28
CA TYR A 106 -1.32 -24.23 21.47
C TYR A 106 -1.20 -22.73 21.77
N MET A 107 -2.32 -22.03 22.00
CA MET A 107 -2.36 -20.55 22.04
C MET A 107 -1.42 -19.92 23.07
N LEU A 108 -1.33 -20.50 24.27
CA LEU A 108 -0.44 -20.01 25.34
C LEU A 108 1.02 -20.09 24.90
N PHE A 109 1.43 -21.22 24.35
CA PHE A 109 2.79 -21.41 23.84
C PHE A 109 3.09 -20.49 22.64
N ILE A 110 2.14 -20.31 21.73
CA ILE A 110 2.27 -19.36 20.61
C ILE A 110 2.54 -17.93 21.12
N ASN A 111 1.87 -17.52 22.21
CA ASN A 111 2.08 -16.21 22.79
C ASN A 111 3.46 -16.05 23.42
N ASP A 112 3.95 -17.09 24.10
CA ASP A 112 5.28 -17.08 24.73
C ASP A 112 6.41 -17.13 23.69
N MET A 113 6.17 -17.74 22.53
CA MET A 113 7.17 -17.99 21.49
C MET A 113 7.07 -17.04 20.28
N LYS A 114 6.35 -15.92 20.41
CA LYS A 114 6.06 -15.00 19.28
C LYS A 114 7.31 -14.61 18.48
N TYR A 115 8.44 -14.37 19.14
CA TYR A 115 9.69 -13.99 18.46
C TYR A 115 10.27 -15.12 17.62
N GLN A 116 10.21 -16.37 18.10
CA GLN A 116 10.68 -17.54 17.38
C GLN A 116 9.79 -17.86 16.18
N LEU A 117 8.46 -17.71 16.33
CA LEU A 117 7.53 -17.81 15.20
C LEU A 117 7.86 -16.76 14.13
N LYS A 118 8.14 -15.52 14.53
CA LYS A 118 8.48 -14.44 13.59
C LYS A 118 9.70 -14.78 12.72
N GLY A 119 10.72 -15.43 13.28
CA GLY A 119 11.88 -15.89 12.50
C GLY A 119 11.51 -16.88 11.39
N THR A 120 10.57 -17.80 11.66
CA THR A 120 10.05 -18.73 10.63
C THR A 120 9.24 -17.98 9.57
N PHE A 121 8.36 -17.08 9.99
CA PHE A 121 7.56 -16.26 9.08
C PHE A 121 8.40 -15.37 8.17
N GLU A 122 9.50 -14.82 8.68
CA GLU A 122 10.47 -14.06 7.87
C GLU A 122 11.12 -14.95 6.79
N ALA A 123 11.55 -16.15 7.16
CA ALA A 123 12.14 -17.10 6.21
C ALA A 123 11.14 -17.52 5.12
N TYR A 124 9.90 -17.82 5.49
CA TYR A 124 8.84 -18.15 4.53
C TYR A 124 8.45 -16.97 3.64
N GLY A 125 8.32 -15.78 4.20
CA GLY A 125 8.04 -14.55 3.44
C GLY A 125 9.08 -14.32 2.35
N LYS A 126 10.37 -14.32 2.69
CA LYS A 126 11.48 -14.11 1.73
C LYS A 126 11.49 -15.13 0.58
N ASN A 127 11.00 -16.35 0.84
CA ASN A 127 10.91 -17.42 -0.16
C ASN A 127 9.54 -17.47 -0.86
N LYS A 128 8.62 -16.54 -0.55
CA LYS A 128 7.24 -16.52 -1.05
C LYS A 128 6.54 -17.87 -0.80
N ILE A 129 6.66 -18.35 0.44
CA ILE A 129 6.06 -19.59 0.93
C ILE A 129 4.95 -19.24 1.91
N GLY A 130 3.86 -19.97 1.78
CA GLY A 130 2.69 -19.87 2.65
C GLY A 130 1.49 -19.24 1.97
N ASP A 131 0.32 -19.43 2.58
CA ASP A 131 -0.96 -18.92 2.08
C ASP A 131 -1.74 -18.22 3.19
N MET A 132 -1.45 -16.92 3.36
CA MET A 132 -2.07 -16.11 4.41
C MET A 132 -3.54 -15.82 4.14
N ARG A 133 -3.98 -15.85 2.87
CA ARG A 133 -5.40 -15.69 2.52
C ARG A 133 -6.22 -16.87 3.02
N SER A 134 -5.72 -18.10 2.84
CA SER A 134 -6.36 -19.28 3.43
C SER A 134 -6.32 -19.23 4.97
N LEU A 135 -5.29 -18.66 5.57
CA LEU A 135 -5.25 -18.45 7.04
C LEU A 135 -6.38 -17.52 7.46
N ILE A 136 -6.61 -16.42 6.72
CA ILE A 136 -7.68 -15.46 7.02
C ILE A 136 -9.06 -16.15 6.92
N ARG A 137 -9.28 -16.95 5.87
CA ARG A 137 -10.52 -17.73 5.68
C ARG A 137 -10.75 -18.77 6.77
N LEU A 138 -9.70 -19.45 7.23
CA LEU A 138 -9.85 -20.60 8.14
C LEU A 138 -9.73 -20.22 9.62
N ALA A 139 -9.14 -19.08 9.94
CA ALA A 139 -8.97 -18.63 11.32
C ALA A 139 -10.30 -18.53 12.08
N ASN A 140 -10.25 -18.83 13.38
CA ASN A 140 -11.34 -18.46 14.29
C ASN A 140 -11.42 -16.91 14.37
N PRO A 141 -12.60 -16.28 14.20
CA PRO A 141 -12.77 -14.83 14.30
C PRO A 141 -12.10 -14.20 15.52
N ASP A 142 -12.20 -14.84 16.70
CA ASP A 142 -11.64 -14.34 17.96
C ASP A 142 -10.10 -14.29 17.95
N HIS A 143 -9.47 -15.09 17.09
CA HIS A 143 -8.02 -15.23 17.01
C HIS A 143 -7.41 -14.61 15.75
N LEU A 144 -8.22 -14.26 14.75
CA LEU A 144 -7.75 -13.80 13.44
C LEU A 144 -6.80 -12.60 13.56
N LYS A 145 -7.19 -11.56 14.31
CA LYS A 145 -6.36 -10.37 14.53
C LYS A 145 -4.99 -10.74 15.10
N ARG A 146 -4.96 -11.69 16.05
CA ARG A 146 -3.72 -12.15 16.68
C ARG A 146 -2.87 -12.96 15.71
N MET A 147 -3.47 -13.87 14.94
CA MET A 147 -2.78 -14.66 13.91
C MET A 147 -2.12 -13.74 12.86
N MET A 148 -2.83 -12.72 12.38
CA MET A 148 -2.30 -11.72 11.44
C MET A 148 -1.12 -10.95 12.05
N GLN A 149 -1.22 -10.53 13.31
CA GLN A 149 -0.13 -9.83 14.01
C GLN A 149 1.12 -10.70 14.20
N ILE A 150 0.97 -12.00 14.46
CA ILE A 150 2.10 -12.90 14.66
C ILE A 150 2.76 -13.23 13.31
N SER A 151 1.95 -13.52 12.29
CA SER A 151 2.40 -13.77 10.91
C SER A 151 2.90 -12.52 10.19
N CYS A 152 2.80 -11.34 10.83
CA CYS A 152 3.20 -10.05 10.28
C CYS A 152 2.49 -9.74 8.95
N VAL A 153 1.19 -10.04 8.89
CA VAL A 153 0.29 -9.63 7.80
C VAL A 153 -0.42 -8.36 8.23
N SER A 154 -0.31 -7.29 7.43
CA SER A 154 -1.05 -6.06 7.69
C SER A 154 -2.51 -6.22 7.28
N ASN A 155 -3.42 -5.57 8.00
CA ASN A 155 -4.83 -5.59 7.61
C ASN A 155 -5.06 -4.98 6.21
N ALA A 156 -4.34 -3.90 5.89
CA ALA A 156 -4.38 -3.31 4.54
C ALA A 156 -3.93 -4.32 3.48
N GLY A 157 -2.85 -5.07 3.73
CA GLY A 157 -2.38 -6.10 2.81
C GLY A 157 -3.39 -7.23 2.64
N ALA A 158 -4.09 -7.63 3.71
CA ALA A 158 -5.18 -8.61 3.62
C ALA A 158 -6.35 -8.12 2.76
N LEU A 159 -6.75 -6.86 2.89
CA LEU A 159 -7.82 -6.27 2.07
C LEU A 159 -7.40 -6.14 0.60
N ILE A 160 -6.18 -5.67 0.34
CA ILE A 160 -5.62 -5.58 -1.03
C ILE A 160 -5.57 -6.98 -1.67
N ASP A 161 -5.09 -7.99 -0.94
CA ASP A 161 -5.03 -9.35 -1.45
C ASP A 161 -6.43 -9.93 -1.75
N ALA A 162 -7.40 -9.67 -0.88
CA ALA A 162 -8.78 -10.09 -1.11
C ALA A 162 -9.38 -9.40 -2.34
N ILE A 163 -9.13 -8.10 -2.55
CA ILE A 163 -9.57 -7.38 -3.76
C ILE A 163 -8.88 -7.95 -5.01
N ALA A 164 -7.56 -8.13 -4.97
CA ALA A 164 -6.76 -8.66 -6.08
C ALA A 164 -7.29 -10.02 -6.57
N ASN A 165 -7.84 -10.83 -5.68
CA ASN A 165 -8.36 -12.16 -5.97
C ASN A 165 -9.91 -12.25 -6.00
N ASP A 166 -10.61 -11.12 -5.91
CA ASP A 166 -12.07 -11.02 -5.78
C ASP A 166 -12.70 -11.93 -4.69
N ASP A 167 -12.00 -12.07 -3.57
CA ASP A 167 -12.36 -12.98 -2.50
C ASP A 167 -13.17 -12.28 -1.40
N MET A 168 -14.49 -12.34 -1.54
CA MET A 168 -15.40 -11.69 -0.59
C MET A 168 -15.35 -12.30 0.82
N GLU A 169 -15.03 -13.59 0.96
CA GLU A 169 -14.94 -14.22 2.28
C GLU A 169 -13.73 -13.70 3.05
N ALA A 170 -12.54 -13.72 2.43
CA ALA A 170 -11.34 -13.18 3.05
C ALA A 170 -11.48 -11.68 3.32
N TYR A 171 -12.11 -10.93 2.41
CA TYR A 171 -12.38 -9.50 2.60
C TYR A 171 -13.20 -9.26 3.87
N ASN A 172 -14.35 -9.92 4.01
CA ASN A 172 -15.23 -9.74 5.17
C ASN A 172 -14.56 -10.11 6.49
N ARG A 173 -13.77 -11.17 6.50
CA ARG A 173 -13.03 -11.58 7.70
C ARG A 173 -11.93 -10.60 8.09
N ALA A 174 -11.15 -10.12 7.12
CA ALA A 174 -10.13 -9.10 7.35
C ALA A 174 -10.76 -7.77 7.80
N TRP A 175 -11.89 -7.40 7.20
CA TRP A 175 -12.66 -6.20 7.55
C TRP A 175 -13.17 -6.24 8.99
N ALA A 176 -13.69 -7.38 9.45
CA ALA A 176 -14.24 -7.55 10.80
C ALA A 176 -13.22 -7.32 11.93
N VAL A 177 -11.93 -7.47 11.66
CA VAL A 177 -10.85 -7.24 12.63
C VAL A 177 -10.10 -5.92 12.41
N TYR A 178 -10.53 -5.13 11.42
CA TYR A 178 -9.96 -3.84 11.08
C TYR A 178 -10.34 -2.77 12.12
N THR A 179 -9.47 -1.80 12.35
CA THR A 179 -9.78 -0.61 13.17
C THR A 179 -10.34 0.48 12.26
N HIS A 180 -11.66 0.68 12.27
CA HIS A 180 -12.38 1.62 11.39
C HIS A 180 -12.16 3.11 11.72
N ALA A 181 -10.91 3.51 11.98
CA ALA A 181 -10.59 4.90 12.29
C ALA A 181 -10.76 5.80 11.05
N ASP A 182 -10.55 5.26 9.85
CA ASP A 182 -10.74 5.95 8.57
C ASP A 182 -11.40 4.98 7.55
N GLU A 183 -12.67 4.64 7.83
CA GLU A 183 -13.46 3.70 7.03
C GLU A 183 -13.47 4.07 5.54
N TRP A 184 -13.55 5.36 5.23
CA TRP A 184 -13.57 5.86 3.85
C TRP A 184 -12.29 5.50 3.12
N LYS A 185 -11.12 5.80 3.71
CA LYS A 185 -9.82 5.50 3.10
C LYS A 185 -9.59 4.00 2.98
N GLU A 186 -10.05 3.23 3.94
CA GLU A 186 -9.86 1.78 3.97
C GLU A 186 -10.75 1.07 2.93
N LYS A 187 -12.00 1.50 2.80
CA LYS A 187 -12.96 0.96 1.81
C LYS A 187 -12.61 1.39 0.39
N PHE A 188 -12.60 2.70 0.14
CA PHE A 188 -12.45 3.22 -1.22
C PHE A 188 -10.99 3.34 -1.64
N GLY A 189 -10.09 3.68 -0.72
CA GLY A 189 -8.67 3.83 -1.02
C GLY A 189 -8.01 2.52 -1.44
N MET A 190 -8.38 1.38 -0.84
CA MET A 190 -7.84 0.07 -1.24
C MET A 190 -8.41 -0.38 -2.60
N LEU A 191 -9.70 -0.15 -2.84
CA LEU A 191 -10.33 -0.49 -4.12
C LEU A 191 -9.82 0.42 -5.26
N ALA A 192 -9.48 1.67 -4.96
CA ALA A 192 -8.90 2.62 -5.91
C ALA A 192 -7.50 2.26 -6.42
N LEU A 193 -6.83 1.29 -5.79
CA LEU A 193 -5.55 0.72 -6.23
C LEU A 193 -5.71 -0.26 -7.40
N PHE A 194 -6.93 -0.52 -7.86
CA PHE A 194 -7.23 -1.46 -8.94
C PHE A 194 -8.05 -0.77 -10.05
N PRO A 195 -8.02 -1.29 -11.28
CA PRO A 195 -8.96 -0.90 -12.33
C PRO A 195 -10.42 -1.00 -11.86
N ILE A 196 -11.28 -0.11 -12.36
CA ILE A 196 -12.73 -0.17 -12.07
C ILE A 196 -13.33 -1.36 -12.79
N GLU A 197 -13.69 -2.38 -12.03
CA GLU A 197 -14.35 -3.58 -12.51
C GLU A 197 -15.67 -3.78 -11.74
N PRO A 198 -16.80 -3.23 -12.24
CA PRO A 198 -18.07 -3.27 -11.53
C PRO A 198 -18.65 -4.67 -11.37
N ASP A 199 -18.16 -5.64 -12.11
CA ASP A 199 -18.72 -6.99 -12.15
C ASP A 199 -18.26 -7.89 -11.01
N THR A 200 -17.19 -7.50 -10.31
CA THR A 200 -16.58 -8.37 -9.30
C THR A 200 -17.37 -8.34 -7.98
N ALA A 201 -17.30 -9.41 -7.21
CA ALA A 201 -18.05 -9.57 -5.97
C ALA A 201 -17.70 -8.48 -4.94
N VAL A 202 -16.41 -8.20 -4.75
CA VAL A 202 -15.97 -7.16 -3.79
C VAL A 202 -16.43 -5.78 -4.25
N HIS A 203 -16.35 -5.46 -5.55
CA HIS A 203 -16.81 -4.17 -6.05
C HIS A 203 -18.32 -3.98 -5.81
N LYS A 204 -19.14 -4.99 -6.18
CA LYS A 204 -20.60 -4.96 -5.99
C LYS A 204 -21.01 -4.82 -4.53
N ALA A 205 -20.26 -5.45 -3.62
CA ALA A 205 -20.52 -5.38 -2.19
C ALA A 205 -20.20 -3.99 -1.60
N LEU A 206 -19.16 -3.31 -2.11
CA LEU A 206 -18.73 -2.02 -1.59
C LEU A 206 -19.41 -0.83 -2.25
N ILE A 207 -19.74 -0.91 -3.53
CA ILE A 207 -20.26 0.19 -4.34
C ILE A 207 -21.74 -0.05 -4.63
N VAL A 208 -22.60 0.40 -3.71
CA VAL A 208 -24.05 0.14 -3.76
C VAL A 208 -24.85 1.39 -4.13
N THR A 209 -24.34 2.57 -3.80
CA THR A 209 -25.00 3.86 -4.02
C THR A 209 -24.25 4.71 -5.04
N ASP A 210 -24.91 5.74 -5.58
CA ASP A 210 -24.22 6.73 -6.42
C ASP A 210 -23.19 7.56 -5.64
N GLN A 211 -23.37 7.71 -4.32
CA GLN A 211 -22.39 8.36 -3.46
C GLN A 211 -21.12 7.50 -3.34
N ASP A 212 -21.24 6.17 -3.20
CA ASP A 212 -20.09 5.26 -3.19
C ASP A 212 -19.28 5.36 -4.50
N LYS A 213 -19.95 5.52 -5.65
CA LYS A 213 -19.27 5.71 -6.95
C LYS A 213 -18.44 7.00 -6.96
N LYS A 214 -19.00 8.11 -6.44
CA LYS A 214 -18.29 9.38 -6.33
C LYS A 214 -17.11 9.29 -5.37
N ASP A 215 -17.30 8.60 -4.25
CA ASP A 215 -16.25 8.39 -3.25
C ASP A 215 -15.12 7.50 -3.76
N LEU A 216 -15.43 6.43 -4.52
CA LEU A 216 -14.42 5.63 -5.21
C LEU A 216 -13.67 6.46 -6.26
N PHE A 217 -14.37 7.28 -7.04
CA PHE A 217 -13.73 8.17 -8.01
C PHE A 217 -12.77 9.14 -7.32
N LEU A 218 -13.20 9.77 -6.21
CA LEU A 218 -12.35 10.64 -5.42
C LEU A 218 -11.15 9.90 -4.83
N ALA A 219 -11.32 8.67 -4.34
CA ALA A 219 -10.21 7.83 -3.88
C ALA A 219 -9.20 7.57 -5.01
N ARG A 220 -9.66 7.36 -6.25
CA ARG A 220 -8.77 7.27 -7.43
C ARG A 220 -8.05 8.57 -7.74
N ILE A 221 -8.64 9.73 -7.44
CA ILE A 221 -7.94 11.03 -7.55
C ILE A 221 -6.83 11.16 -6.51
N PHE A 222 -7.05 10.71 -5.27
CA PHE A 222 -6.01 10.67 -4.24
C PHE A 222 -4.89 9.67 -4.59
N ALA A 223 -5.26 8.50 -5.12
CA ALA A 223 -4.33 7.53 -5.66
C ALA A 223 -3.48 8.15 -6.79
N LEU A 224 -4.11 8.83 -7.76
CA LEU A 224 -3.41 9.53 -8.83
C LEU A 224 -2.42 10.56 -8.27
N ARG A 225 -2.80 11.32 -7.23
CA ARG A 225 -1.90 12.26 -6.57
C ARG A 225 -0.69 11.57 -5.95
N HIS A 226 -0.90 10.42 -5.31
CA HIS A 226 0.17 9.65 -4.69
C HIS A 226 1.11 9.02 -5.74
N ASP A 227 0.60 8.68 -6.92
CA ASP A 227 1.36 8.08 -8.03
C ASP A 227 2.41 9.05 -8.58
N VAL A 228 2.07 10.34 -8.59
CA VAL A 228 3.01 11.40 -9.01
C VAL A 228 4.16 11.58 -8.01
N GLU A 229 3.89 11.39 -6.73
CA GLU A 229 4.81 11.70 -5.63
C GLU A 229 5.75 10.55 -5.26
N ASN A 230 5.32 9.30 -5.49
CA ASN A 230 6.11 8.12 -5.19
C ASN A 230 6.96 7.68 -6.39
N THR A 231 8.05 6.96 -6.10
CA THR A 231 8.85 6.31 -7.13
C THR A 231 7.96 5.32 -7.88
N PHE A 232 7.86 5.46 -9.20
CA PHE A 232 6.99 4.68 -10.11
C PHE A 232 7.09 3.15 -9.97
N CYS A 233 8.16 2.62 -9.36
CA CYS A 233 8.28 1.21 -8.98
C CYS A 233 7.19 0.75 -7.98
N ASN A 234 6.45 1.69 -7.38
CA ASN A 234 5.29 1.48 -6.53
C ASN A 234 3.99 1.96 -7.20
N GLY A 235 3.91 1.85 -8.54
CA GLY A 235 2.75 2.26 -9.34
C GLY A 235 1.46 1.74 -8.73
N ILE A 236 0.54 2.66 -8.46
CA ILE A 236 -0.60 2.48 -7.54
C ILE A 236 -1.68 1.56 -8.11
N ASN A 237 -1.52 1.11 -9.36
CA ASN A 237 -2.45 0.21 -10.00
C ASN A 237 -1.91 -1.22 -9.93
N TYR A 238 -2.46 -2.00 -9.02
CA TYR A 238 -2.40 -3.44 -9.08
C TYR A 238 -3.39 -3.94 -10.14
N SER A 239 -3.01 -5.00 -10.82
CA SER A 239 -3.93 -5.80 -11.61
C SER A 239 -4.54 -6.88 -10.73
N ARG A 240 -5.72 -7.37 -11.10
CA ARG A 240 -6.25 -8.57 -10.47
C ARG A 240 -5.41 -9.78 -10.82
N ASN A 241 -5.34 -10.72 -9.90
CA ASN A 241 -4.58 -11.94 -10.09
C ASN A 241 -5.29 -12.83 -11.15
N PRO A 242 -4.63 -13.17 -12.27
CA PRO A 242 -5.23 -14.01 -13.30
C PRO A 242 -5.50 -15.44 -12.82
N ASP A 243 -4.78 -15.91 -11.80
CA ASP A 243 -4.99 -17.22 -11.18
C ASP A 243 -5.31 -17.06 -9.68
N PRO A 244 -6.60 -16.90 -9.32
CA PRO A 244 -7.02 -16.74 -7.93
C PRO A 244 -6.63 -17.90 -7.03
N SER A 245 -6.28 -19.08 -7.58
CA SER A 245 -5.87 -20.24 -6.79
C SER A 245 -4.46 -20.10 -6.19
N ARG A 246 -3.60 -19.27 -6.81
CA ARG A 246 -2.24 -19.01 -6.31
C ARG A 246 -2.27 -18.02 -5.17
N SER A 247 -1.54 -18.30 -4.10
CA SER A 247 -1.37 -17.32 -3.03
C SER A 247 -0.49 -16.15 -3.48
N THR A 248 -0.97 -14.94 -3.18
CA THR A 248 -0.27 -13.68 -3.45
C THR A 248 0.08 -12.92 -2.17
N LEU A 249 -0.36 -13.41 -1.01
CA LEU A 249 -0.08 -12.87 0.31
C LEU A 249 0.70 -13.88 1.15
N PHE A 250 1.92 -13.48 1.48
CA PHE A 250 2.87 -14.28 2.24
C PHE A 250 3.07 -13.67 3.63
N PRO A 251 3.60 -14.44 4.60
CA PRO A 251 3.92 -13.88 5.91
C PRO A 251 5.02 -12.80 5.82
N ASN A 252 5.19 -12.03 6.89
CA ASN A 252 6.24 -11.01 7.02
C ASN A 252 6.14 -9.86 5.99
N TYR A 253 4.92 -9.37 5.75
CA TYR A 253 4.61 -8.26 4.85
C TYR A 253 4.97 -8.50 3.37
N GLU A 254 5.29 -9.74 3.00
CA GLU A 254 5.65 -10.12 1.64
C GLU A 254 4.41 -10.40 0.79
N ASN A 255 4.47 -10.04 -0.48
CA ASN A 255 3.37 -10.24 -1.42
C ASN A 255 3.89 -10.46 -2.85
N ALA A 256 2.99 -10.90 -3.73
CA ALA A 256 3.25 -11.05 -5.16
C ALA A 256 2.07 -10.52 -5.99
N TRP A 257 1.47 -9.41 -5.56
CA TRP A 257 0.41 -8.78 -6.34
C TRP A 257 0.96 -8.27 -7.68
N PRO A 258 0.30 -8.58 -8.80
CA PRO A 258 0.78 -8.14 -10.09
C PRO A 258 0.54 -6.64 -10.24
N ILE A 259 1.60 -5.89 -10.53
CA ILE A 259 1.55 -4.45 -10.77
C ILE A 259 1.20 -4.22 -12.25
N CYS A 260 0.29 -3.29 -12.56
CA CYS A 260 -0.04 -2.94 -13.93
C CYS A 260 1.21 -2.42 -14.65
N ALA A 261 1.54 -3.01 -15.80
CA ALA A 261 2.67 -2.55 -16.58
C ALA A 261 2.39 -1.15 -17.18
N PRO A 262 3.42 -0.29 -17.34
CA PRO A 262 3.26 1.14 -17.65
C PRO A 262 2.55 1.42 -18.97
N ASN A 263 2.64 0.48 -19.91
CA ASN A 263 2.16 0.62 -21.27
C ASN A 263 0.89 -0.22 -21.55
N HIS A 264 0.38 -0.93 -20.54
CA HIS A 264 -0.67 -1.93 -20.75
C HIS A 264 -2.08 -1.37 -20.56
N GLU A 265 -2.22 -0.31 -19.77
CA GLU A 265 -3.49 0.38 -19.54
C GLU A 265 -3.35 1.89 -19.71
N GLN A 266 -4.40 2.52 -20.24
CA GLN A 266 -4.47 3.97 -20.36
C GLN A 266 -4.51 4.61 -18.95
N PRO A 267 -3.71 5.66 -18.69
CA PRO A 267 -3.71 6.35 -17.40
C PRO A 267 -5.12 6.79 -16.98
N PHE A 268 -5.40 6.77 -15.67
CA PHE A 268 -6.74 7.07 -15.13
C PHE A 268 -7.33 8.38 -15.66
N TYR A 269 -6.53 9.46 -15.68
CA TYR A 269 -6.96 10.78 -16.14
C TYR A 269 -7.20 10.88 -17.66
N MET A 270 -6.86 9.85 -18.42
CA MET A 270 -7.16 9.75 -19.85
C MET A 270 -8.32 8.79 -20.15
N GLN A 271 -8.87 8.09 -19.15
CA GLN A 271 -9.99 7.17 -19.34
C GLN A 271 -11.27 7.93 -19.74
N PRO A 272 -12.15 7.37 -20.59
CA PRO A 272 -13.36 8.06 -21.09
C PRO A 272 -14.30 8.60 -20.00
N GLY A 273 -14.34 7.95 -18.83
CA GLY A 273 -15.18 8.35 -17.70
C GLY A 273 -14.61 9.48 -16.83
N PHE A 274 -13.36 9.92 -17.06
CA PHE A 274 -12.68 10.87 -16.18
C PHE A 274 -13.39 12.22 -16.14
N ALA A 275 -13.69 12.81 -17.30
CA ALA A 275 -14.33 14.12 -17.38
C ALA A 275 -15.69 14.15 -16.67
N LEU A 276 -16.52 13.12 -16.91
CA LEU A 276 -17.81 12.99 -16.25
C LEU A 276 -17.67 12.86 -14.73
N GLY A 277 -16.71 12.05 -14.26
CA GLY A 277 -16.47 11.88 -12.82
C GLY A 277 -16.01 13.18 -12.15
N VAL A 278 -15.10 13.94 -12.79
CA VAL A 278 -14.66 15.25 -12.29
C VAL A 278 -15.84 16.23 -12.23
N GLN A 279 -16.73 16.25 -13.22
CA GLN A 279 -17.90 17.13 -13.23
C GLN A 279 -18.92 16.80 -12.13
N GLN A 280 -19.04 15.53 -11.74
CA GLN A 280 -19.98 15.11 -10.70
C GLN A 280 -19.59 15.55 -9.28
N ASP A 281 -18.30 15.81 -9.03
CA ASP A 281 -17.78 16.26 -7.74
C ASP A 281 -16.49 17.10 -7.90
N THR A 282 -16.61 18.21 -8.64
CA THR A 282 -15.47 19.00 -9.08
C THR A 282 -14.62 19.52 -7.92
N THR A 283 -15.24 20.13 -6.91
CA THR A 283 -14.50 20.73 -5.79
C THR A 283 -13.68 19.68 -5.02
N ARG A 284 -14.28 18.53 -4.67
CA ARG A 284 -13.56 17.48 -3.93
C ARG A 284 -12.44 16.88 -4.77
N CYS A 285 -12.66 16.67 -6.08
CA CYS A 285 -11.61 16.20 -6.97
C CYS A 285 -10.42 17.19 -7.06
N ILE A 286 -10.71 18.50 -7.16
CA ILE A 286 -9.65 19.52 -7.16
C ILE A 286 -8.88 19.48 -5.85
N GLN A 287 -9.57 19.46 -4.71
CA GLN A 287 -8.91 19.39 -3.40
C GLN A 287 -8.12 18.09 -3.24
N GLY A 288 -8.59 16.97 -3.77
CA GLY A 288 -7.91 15.68 -3.69
C GLY A 288 -6.56 15.65 -4.41
N PHE A 289 -6.44 16.34 -5.54
CA PHE A 289 -5.21 16.37 -6.34
C PHE A 289 -4.36 17.64 -6.17
N PHE A 290 -5.00 18.80 -6.12
CA PHE A 290 -4.36 20.12 -6.15
C PHE A 290 -4.28 20.79 -4.77
N ALA A 291 -4.58 20.11 -3.66
CA ALA A 291 -4.33 20.71 -2.35
C ALA A 291 -2.81 20.83 -2.08
N PRO A 292 -2.32 22.00 -1.61
CA PRO A 292 -0.93 22.20 -1.22
C PRO A 292 -0.49 21.21 -0.13
N LYS A 293 0.74 20.73 -0.25
CA LYS A 293 1.40 19.93 0.79
C LYS A 293 2.55 20.72 1.40
N ARG A 294 2.91 20.36 2.63
CA ARG A 294 4.05 20.98 3.33
C ARG A 294 5.38 20.69 2.62
N VAL A 295 5.50 19.51 2.03
CA VAL A 295 6.66 19.09 1.23
C VAL A 295 6.10 18.47 -0.04
N LEU A 296 6.48 19.03 -1.19
CA LEU A 296 6.14 18.53 -2.50
C LEU A 296 7.34 17.79 -3.08
N GLU A 297 7.19 16.50 -3.36
CA GLU A 297 8.20 15.70 -4.04
C GLU A 297 7.56 15.05 -5.26
N ILE A 298 8.17 15.21 -6.43
CA ILE A 298 7.70 14.62 -7.68
C ILE A 298 8.68 13.52 -8.07
N ARG A 299 8.18 12.28 -8.13
CA ARG A 299 8.97 11.08 -8.42
C ARG A 299 8.36 10.22 -9.54
N ALA A 300 7.35 10.74 -10.23
CA ALA A 300 6.74 10.14 -11.41
C ALA A 300 7.79 9.82 -12.50
N HIS A 301 7.57 8.74 -13.26
CA HIS A 301 8.46 8.32 -14.36
C HIS A 301 8.68 9.44 -15.40
N ASP A 302 7.60 10.15 -15.76
CA ASP A 302 7.64 11.26 -16.72
C ASP A 302 7.81 12.63 -16.02
N GLY A 303 8.14 12.63 -14.72
CA GLY A 303 8.39 13.82 -13.92
C GLY A 303 7.24 14.84 -13.98
N TRP A 304 7.62 16.11 -14.19
CA TRP A 304 6.69 17.25 -14.20
C TRP A 304 5.70 17.22 -15.38
N ASP A 305 6.05 16.58 -16.50
CA ASP A 305 5.16 16.50 -17.67
C ASP A 305 3.92 15.63 -17.39
N HIS A 306 4.01 14.75 -16.40
CA HIS A 306 2.86 14.01 -15.91
C HIS A 306 1.84 14.93 -15.23
N ILE A 307 2.28 15.90 -14.43
CA ILE A 307 1.41 16.89 -13.77
C ILE A 307 0.77 17.81 -14.79
N ASP A 308 1.54 18.27 -15.78
CA ASP A 308 1.03 19.14 -16.84
C ASP A 308 -0.11 18.42 -17.61
N ARG A 309 0.04 17.12 -17.92
CA ARG A 309 -1.00 16.29 -18.56
C ARG A 309 -2.23 16.08 -17.68
N ILE A 310 -2.07 15.82 -16.38
CA ILE A 310 -3.21 15.69 -15.46
C ILE A 310 -3.96 17.02 -15.37
N THR A 311 -3.24 18.14 -15.23
CA THR A 311 -3.82 19.48 -15.18
C THR A 311 -4.62 19.77 -16.45
N GLN A 312 -4.06 19.44 -17.62
CA GLN A 312 -4.77 19.57 -18.89
C GLN A 312 -6.03 18.70 -18.93
N ALA A 313 -6.00 17.47 -18.41
CA ALA A 313 -7.19 16.62 -18.36
C ALA A 313 -8.33 17.20 -17.50
N PHE A 314 -8.01 17.90 -16.39
CA PHE A 314 -9.03 18.64 -15.63
C PHE A 314 -9.59 19.83 -16.42
N LEU A 315 -8.75 20.56 -17.15
CA LEU A 315 -9.18 21.68 -18.00
C LEU A 315 -10.07 21.17 -19.15
N ASP A 316 -9.70 20.07 -19.78
CA ASP A 316 -10.46 19.40 -20.86
C ASP A 316 -11.78 18.82 -20.35
N ALA A 317 -11.84 18.44 -19.07
CA ALA A 317 -13.09 18.07 -18.39
C ALA A 317 -14.03 19.27 -18.15
N GLY A 318 -13.64 20.49 -18.51
CA GLY A 318 -14.43 21.71 -18.37
C GLY A 318 -14.24 22.42 -17.03
N VAL A 319 -13.26 22.03 -16.21
CA VAL A 319 -12.92 22.76 -14.99
C VAL A 319 -12.16 24.03 -15.36
N SER A 320 -12.65 25.20 -14.96
CA SER A 320 -11.93 26.44 -15.25
C SER A 320 -10.61 26.53 -14.45
N ALA A 321 -9.60 27.17 -15.02
CA ALA A 321 -8.32 27.40 -14.34
C ALA A 321 -8.52 28.15 -13.00
N GLN A 322 -9.49 29.08 -12.95
CA GLN A 322 -9.84 29.80 -11.73
C GLN A 322 -10.42 28.87 -10.65
N HIS A 323 -11.20 27.85 -11.03
CA HIS A 323 -11.69 26.82 -10.10
C HIS A 323 -10.53 25.98 -9.53
N LEU A 324 -9.60 25.54 -10.38
CA LEU A 324 -8.42 24.78 -9.96
C LEU A 324 -7.62 25.53 -8.89
N LEU A 325 -7.40 26.83 -9.10
CA LEU A 325 -6.62 27.66 -8.20
C LEU A 325 -7.39 28.03 -6.92
N THR A 326 -8.69 28.30 -7.03
CA THR A 326 -9.57 28.60 -5.88
C THR A 326 -9.59 27.45 -4.88
N TYR A 327 -9.90 26.23 -5.35
CA TYR A 327 -10.10 25.09 -4.46
C TYR A 327 -8.83 24.27 -4.23
N GLY A 328 -7.85 24.34 -5.14
CA GLY A 328 -6.53 23.75 -4.97
C GLY A 328 -5.61 24.64 -4.15
N LEU A 329 -4.91 25.57 -4.83
CA LEU A 329 -3.87 26.41 -4.24
C LEU A 329 -4.36 27.29 -3.07
N CYS A 330 -5.53 27.93 -3.22
CA CYS A 330 -6.08 28.83 -2.21
C CYS A 330 -6.81 28.09 -1.08
N ARG A 331 -7.15 26.80 -1.28
CA ARG A 331 -7.84 25.94 -0.30
C ARG A 331 -9.17 26.49 0.18
N GLU A 332 -9.92 27.15 -0.69
CA GLU A 332 -11.26 27.60 -0.36
C GLU A 332 -12.20 26.40 -0.15
N ASN A 333 -13.25 26.60 0.65
CA ASN A 333 -14.26 25.57 0.93
C ASN A 333 -15.29 25.49 -0.21
N GLN A 334 -15.94 24.33 -0.35
CA GLN A 334 -17.03 24.17 -1.31
C GLN A 334 -18.12 25.23 -1.08
N GLY A 335 -18.56 25.88 -2.15
CA GLY A 335 -19.54 26.97 -2.11
C GLY A 335 -18.95 28.36 -1.86
N ALA A 336 -17.65 28.47 -1.55
CA ALA A 336 -16.97 29.76 -1.52
C ALA A 336 -16.90 30.37 -2.95
N PRO A 337 -17.00 31.70 -3.08
CA PRO A 337 -16.86 32.37 -4.36
C PRO A 337 -15.46 32.15 -4.94
N LEU A 338 -15.35 32.18 -6.27
CA LEU A 338 -14.07 32.10 -6.96
C LEU A 338 -13.15 33.24 -6.52
N VAL A 339 -11.88 32.90 -6.24
CA VAL A 339 -10.91 33.92 -5.84
C VAL A 339 -10.66 34.90 -6.98
N SER A 340 -10.43 36.16 -6.65
CA SER A 340 -10.07 37.17 -7.66
C SER A 340 -8.68 36.87 -8.26
N MET A 341 -8.43 37.40 -9.47
CA MET A 341 -7.12 37.30 -10.12
C MET A 341 -5.99 37.84 -9.23
N GLN A 342 -6.23 38.97 -8.55
CA GLN A 342 -5.30 39.57 -7.60
C GLN A 342 -4.98 38.62 -6.44
N HIS A 343 -5.99 37.93 -5.90
CA HIS A 343 -5.78 36.97 -4.82
C HIS A 343 -5.00 35.73 -5.32
N ALA A 344 -5.35 35.18 -6.48
CA ALA A 344 -4.66 34.02 -7.07
C ALA A 344 -3.17 34.32 -7.34
N ILE A 345 -2.87 35.46 -7.97
CA ILE A 345 -1.49 35.92 -8.24
C ILE A 345 -0.75 36.24 -6.94
N GLY A 346 -1.44 36.81 -5.94
CA GLY A 346 -0.86 37.02 -4.61
C GLY A 346 -0.41 35.69 -3.98
N ARG A 347 -1.23 34.64 -4.08
CA ARG A 347 -0.89 33.29 -3.59
C ARG A 347 0.23 32.63 -4.40
N LEU A 348 0.26 32.85 -5.73
CA LEU A 348 1.37 32.43 -6.59
C LEU A 348 2.71 32.98 -6.07
N GLY A 349 2.77 34.27 -5.72
CA GLY A 349 3.98 34.90 -5.19
C GLY A 349 4.48 34.33 -3.85
N MET A 350 3.64 33.60 -3.11
CA MET A 350 4.01 32.94 -1.85
C MET A 350 4.51 31.50 -2.04
N CYS A 351 4.41 30.94 -3.25
CA CYS A 351 4.79 29.57 -3.54
C CYS A 351 6.31 29.40 -3.57
N ASN A 352 6.80 28.24 -3.14
CA ASN A 352 8.18 27.83 -3.41
C ASN A 352 8.32 27.40 -4.88
N LYS A 353 9.55 27.04 -5.30
CA LYS A 353 9.85 26.69 -6.69
C LYS A 353 9.07 25.47 -7.18
N GLU A 354 8.91 24.47 -6.32
CA GLU A 354 8.21 23.22 -6.63
C GLU A 354 6.70 23.46 -6.78
N ASP A 355 6.09 24.21 -5.87
CA ASP A 355 4.68 24.60 -5.93
C ASP A 355 4.42 25.46 -7.17
N LEU A 356 5.31 26.41 -7.48
CA LEU A 356 5.24 27.22 -8.70
C LEU A 356 5.22 26.34 -9.96
N ARG A 357 6.08 25.31 -10.02
CA ARG A 357 6.08 24.38 -11.16
C ARG A 357 4.81 23.54 -11.19
N PHE A 358 4.30 23.11 -10.04
CA PHE A 358 3.10 22.28 -9.91
C PHE A 358 1.85 22.98 -10.43
N TYR A 359 1.63 24.25 -10.09
CA TYR A 359 0.46 25.01 -10.54
C TYR A 359 0.66 25.76 -11.86
N ARG A 360 1.84 25.63 -12.49
CA ARG A 360 2.21 26.41 -13.67
C ARG A 360 1.20 26.30 -14.80
N ALA A 361 0.79 25.08 -15.16
CA ALA A 361 -0.16 24.85 -16.25
C ALA A 361 -1.53 25.50 -15.97
N ALA A 362 -2.01 25.44 -14.72
CA ALA A 362 -3.26 26.09 -14.33
C ALA A 362 -3.17 27.62 -14.44
N PHE A 363 -2.07 28.23 -14.00
CA PHE A 363 -1.88 29.68 -14.17
C PHE A 363 -1.71 30.09 -15.63
N GLN A 364 -0.98 29.32 -16.44
CA GLN A 364 -0.88 29.59 -17.88
C GLN A 364 -2.24 29.58 -18.57
N ALA A 365 -3.11 28.62 -18.21
CA ALA A 365 -4.48 28.58 -18.70
C ALA A 365 -5.31 29.78 -18.22
N LEU A 366 -5.15 30.20 -16.96
CA LEU A 366 -5.83 31.38 -16.41
C LEU A 366 -5.40 32.69 -17.12
N PHE A 367 -4.12 32.80 -17.45
CA PHE A 367 -3.54 34.01 -18.03
C PHE A 367 -3.76 34.17 -19.53
N ARG A 368 -4.21 33.11 -20.23
CA ARG A 368 -4.30 33.07 -21.69
C ARG A 368 -5.09 34.23 -22.31
N ASP A 369 -6.08 34.74 -21.58
CA ASP A 369 -7.00 35.78 -22.07
C ASP A 369 -6.61 37.20 -21.62
N PHE A 370 -5.47 37.37 -20.94
CA PHE A 370 -5.03 38.65 -20.38
C PHE A 370 -3.70 39.10 -20.98
N ASP A 371 -3.56 40.40 -21.22
CA ASP A 371 -2.29 40.98 -21.62
C ASP A 371 -1.34 41.17 -20.42
N THR A 372 -0.03 41.27 -20.71
CA THR A 372 1.03 41.38 -19.69
C THR A 372 0.84 42.57 -18.76
N LYS A 373 0.33 43.71 -19.26
CA LYS A 373 0.11 44.92 -18.46
C LYS A 373 -1.02 44.72 -17.45
N THR A 374 -2.10 44.07 -17.86
CA THR A 374 -3.24 43.75 -17.00
C THR A 374 -2.83 42.76 -15.92
N LEU A 375 -2.07 41.71 -16.27
CA LEU A 375 -1.53 40.75 -15.30
C LEU A 375 -0.60 41.41 -14.27
N LEU A 376 0.27 42.32 -14.71
CA LEU A 376 1.11 43.12 -13.81
C LEU A 376 0.31 44.03 -12.89
N GLY A 377 -0.80 44.59 -13.38
CA GLY A 377 -1.73 45.40 -12.57
C GLY A 377 -2.35 44.64 -11.40
N TYR A 378 -2.47 43.32 -11.51
CA TYR A 378 -2.93 42.45 -10.42
C TYR A 378 -1.81 42.03 -9.44
N CYS A 379 -0.54 42.28 -9.76
CA CYS A 379 0.59 41.94 -8.90
C CYS A 379 0.82 43.02 -7.82
N ALA A 380 0.54 42.69 -6.56
CA ALA A 380 0.74 43.61 -5.44
C ALA A 380 2.18 43.64 -4.89
N THR A 381 2.99 42.62 -5.16
CA THR A 381 4.33 42.43 -4.58
C THR A 381 5.39 42.09 -5.63
N ASP A 382 6.67 42.29 -5.31
CA ASP A 382 7.76 41.89 -6.20
C ASP A 382 7.86 40.37 -6.34
N GLU A 383 7.50 39.62 -5.30
CA GLU A 383 7.45 38.16 -5.33
C GLU A 383 6.38 37.66 -6.31
N SER A 384 5.20 38.30 -6.34
CA SER A 384 4.15 37.95 -7.31
C SER A 384 4.54 38.30 -8.75
N ARG A 385 5.27 39.40 -8.96
CA ARG A 385 5.83 39.75 -10.28
C ARG A 385 6.90 38.75 -10.74
N ARG A 386 7.78 38.34 -9.82
CA ARG A 386 8.80 37.31 -10.10
C ARG A 386 8.15 35.99 -10.47
N ALA A 387 7.17 35.55 -9.69
CA ALA A 387 6.45 34.31 -9.96
C ALA A 387 5.66 34.36 -11.28
N LEU A 388 5.04 35.50 -11.60
CA LEU A 388 4.39 35.72 -12.90
C LEU A 388 5.38 35.53 -14.06
N TYR A 389 6.60 36.06 -13.95
CA TYR A 389 7.67 35.82 -14.92
C TYR A 389 8.06 34.34 -14.98
N GLU A 390 8.23 33.67 -13.85
CA GLU A 390 8.63 32.25 -13.84
C GLU A 390 7.61 31.34 -14.54
N VAL A 391 6.31 31.66 -14.42
CA VAL A 391 5.21 30.96 -15.09
C VAL A 391 5.16 31.26 -16.59
N THR A 392 5.12 32.55 -16.96
CA THR A 392 4.89 33.03 -18.34
C THR A 392 6.14 33.01 -19.21
N ARG A 393 7.32 33.19 -18.60
CA ARG A 393 8.61 33.45 -19.26
C ARG A 393 8.59 34.67 -20.19
N ASP A 394 7.66 35.59 -19.97
CA ASP A 394 7.57 36.84 -20.71
C ASP A 394 8.55 37.86 -20.13
N LYS A 395 9.55 38.25 -20.94
CA LYS A 395 10.58 39.23 -20.56
C LYS A 395 10.01 40.63 -20.33
N ASP A 396 8.84 40.95 -20.89
CA ASP A 396 8.20 42.24 -20.66
C ASP A 396 7.70 42.38 -19.22
N VAL A 397 7.42 41.26 -18.53
CA VAL A 397 7.15 41.25 -17.08
C VAL A 397 8.34 41.80 -16.30
N LEU A 398 9.57 41.38 -16.63
CA LEU A 398 10.77 41.84 -15.95
C LEU A 398 11.10 43.30 -16.25
N ARG A 399 10.88 43.74 -17.49
CA ARG A 399 11.11 45.15 -17.88
C ARG A 399 10.26 46.12 -17.08
N LEU A 400 9.05 45.70 -16.70
CA LEU A 400 8.09 46.51 -15.97
C LEU A 400 8.09 46.24 -14.44
N ALA A 401 8.81 45.22 -13.98
CA ALA A 401 8.97 44.90 -12.57
C ALA A 401 10.04 45.75 -11.88
N GLY A 402 9.98 45.85 -10.55
CA GLY A 402 11.01 46.50 -9.74
C GLY A 402 12.33 45.73 -9.71
N ASP A 403 13.42 46.42 -9.34
CA ASP A 403 14.79 45.87 -9.41
C ASP A 403 14.96 44.56 -8.62
N ARG A 404 14.34 44.46 -7.44
CA ARG A 404 14.38 43.25 -6.60
C ARG A 404 13.76 42.02 -7.27
N ALA A 405 12.66 42.20 -8.01
CA ALA A 405 12.03 41.11 -8.76
C ALA A 405 12.90 40.67 -9.94
N ARG A 406 13.56 41.62 -10.62
CA ARG A 406 14.50 41.32 -11.72
C ARG A 406 15.71 40.57 -11.23
N ASP A 407 16.36 41.04 -10.16
CA ASP A 407 17.54 40.39 -9.59
C ASP A 407 17.22 38.95 -9.14
N GLY A 408 16.08 38.76 -8.48
CA GLY A 408 15.63 37.42 -8.07
C GLY A 408 15.33 36.49 -9.24
N ALA A 409 14.71 37.00 -10.32
CA ALA A 409 14.44 36.20 -11.52
C ALA A 409 15.74 35.83 -12.25
N LEU A 410 16.66 36.78 -12.40
CA LEU A 410 17.96 36.56 -13.06
C LEU A 410 18.84 35.61 -12.25
N ALA A 411 18.89 35.74 -10.93
CA ALA A 411 19.60 34.80 -10.06
C ALA A 411 19.06 33.36 -10.22
N SER A 412 17.73 33.21 -10.19
CA SER A 412 17.07 31.90 -10.41
C SER A 412 17.37 31.31 -11.79
N ASP A 413 17.32 32.13 -12.85
CA ASP A 413 17.63 31.69 -14.23
C ASP A 413 19.11 31.31 -14.40
N LEU A 414 20.02 31.92 -13.62
CA LEU A 414 21.45 31.60 -13.58
C LEU A 414 21.79 30.43 -12.63
N GLY A 415 20.81 29.91 -11.89
CA GLY A 415 21.01 28.85 -10.90
C GLY A 415 21.80 29.28 -9.66
N LEU A 416 21.75 30.58 -9.33
CA LEU A 416 22.46 31.22 -8.22
C LEU A 416 21.68 31.22 -6.91
#